data_AF-A0A0D6L5X0-F1
#
_entry.id   AF-A0A0D6L5X0-F1
#
_cell.length_a   1.000
_cell.length_b   1.000
_cell.length_c   1.000
_cell.angle_alpha   90.00
_cell.angle_beta   90.00
_cell.angle_gamma   90.00
#
_symmetry.space_group_name_H-M   'P 1'
#
loop_
_entity.id
_entity.type
_entity.pdbx_description
1 polymer ?
#
loop_
_entity_poly.entity_id
_entity_poly.type
_entity_poly.pdbx_seq_one_letter_code
_entity_poly.pdbx_strand_id
1 'polypeptide(L)'
;MMSTGSRFTNKLSNEKSPYLLQHQHNPIEWYPWGPEAFQKAKELNRPIFLSDINRGGNLVGYSTCHWCHVMEKESFENEQIAQYLNEHFVSIKVDREERPDVDKLYMSFIQAMSGAGGWPMTVFLTPDLDPITGGTYFPPHDSPGSMGLPSVLRLVTENWSDKRTREAMGGQGKMITDALRKGSVYTHGDAPPLDPVLTGAFKYKVSNFDEKFGGFGNAPKFPKACDLEFLIYHFCWTKIDSERELCRHMLDVTLDAMSRGGIHDHIGKGFHRYSVDEEWHVPHFEKMLYDQAQLLGVYADACHVCGDKYKHVVEDIAQYMDDCLSHEDSKFWDTETESGYFIGSEQGDVKVRVMEDQDGAEPCANSVAVGNLIRLYDYFEDTECKRKAEKIVAASSSRLIKYPFILTKMISGYHRMVKGSTEIMVVGKATDEKVGAFLKEIQSYNIWNKLLLLLDPSVDNSYITERSPTYAEMLKSNEPTVFICSNFACGAPLTSLDELKSQLKELAS
;
A
#
# COMPACT_ATOMS: atom_id res chain seq x y z
N MET A 1 32.62 -20.71 -29.67
CA MET A 1 31.82 -20.83 -28.42
C MET A 1 30.53 -21.54 -28.78
N MET A 2 30.29 -22.71 -28.20
CA MET A 2 29.08 -23.50 -28.43
C MET A 2 27.88 -22.80 -27.76
N SER A 3 26.82 -22.58 -28.53
CA SER A 3 25.51 -22.19 -28.01
C SER A 3 24.98 -23.34 -27.14
N THR A 4 24.87 -23.11 -25.84
CA THR A 4 24.16 -24.00 -24.92
C THR A 4 22.67 -23.78 -25.13
N GLY A 5 22.00 -24.66 -25.88
CA GLY A 5 20.54 -24.66 -25.97
C GLY A 5 19.91 -24.96 -24.61
N SER A 6 18.85 -24.24 -24.25
CA SER A 6 18.08 -24.49 -23.04
C SER A 6 17.44 -25.89 -23.08
N ARG A 7 17.60 -26.68 -22.01
CA ARG A 7 17.16 -28.10 -21.95
C ARG A 7 15.63 -28.26 -21.93
N PHE A 8 14.89 -27.26 -21.47
CA PHE A 8 13.42 -27.25 -21.39
C PHE A 8 12.87 -25.91 -21.89
N THR A 9 11.68 -25.93 -22.48
CA THR A 9 10.91 -24.73 -22.85
C THR A 9 9.42 -25.01 -22.63
N ASN A 10 8.75 -24.19 -21.83
CA ASN A 10 7.32 -24.31 -21.52
C ASN A 10 6.49 -23.17 -22.14
N LYS A 11 5.19 -23.10 -21.83
CA LYS A 11 4.25 -22.17 -22.50
C LYS A 11 4.49 -20.71 -22.14
N LEU A 12 5.21 -20.42 -21.05
CA LEU A 12 5.55 -19.05 -20.66
C LEU A 12 6.49 -18.38 -21.66
N SER A 13 7.11 -19.11 -22.60
CA SER A 13 7.95 -18.53 -23.66
C SER A 13 7.20 -17.60 -24.62
N ASN A 14 5.86 -17.61 -24.57
CA ASN A 14 5.00 -16.76 -25.39
C ASN A 14 4.46 -15.54 -24.62
N GLU A 15 4.75 -15.45 -23.32
CA GLU A 15 4.27 -14.37 -22.48
C GLU A 15 5.09 -13.10 -22.67
N LYS A 16 4.49 -11.95 -22.35
CA LYS A 16 5.16 -10.65 -22.39
C LYS A 16 5.80 -10.31 -21.05
N SER A 17 5.21 -10.78 -19.95
CA SER A 17 5.76 -10.61 -18.61
C SER A 17 7.20 -11.13 -18.56
N PRO A 18 8.19 -10.27 -18.25
CA PRO A 18 9.57 -10.70 -18.08
C PRO A 18 9.74 -11.68 -16.93
N TYR A 19 8.87 -11.60 -15.92
CA TYR A 19 8.84 -12.53 -14.80
C TYR A 19 8.42 -13.93 -15.26
N LEU A 20 7.34 -14.05 -16.03
CA LEU A 20 6.92 -15.35 -16.59
C LEU A 20 7.98 -15.92 -17.54
N LEU A 21 8.61 -15.06 -18.36
CA LEU A 21 9.69 -15.44 -19.26
C LEU A 21 10.93 -15.97 -18.53
N GLN A 22 11.22 -15.51 -17.31
CA GLN A 22 12.33 -16.06 -16.51
C GLN A 22 12.15 -17.56 -16.23
N HIS A 23 10.92 -18.01 -16.06
CA HIS A 23 10.58 -19.41 -15.79
C HIS A 23 10.31 -20.23 -17.06
N GLN A 24 10.49 -19.65 -18.26
CA GLN A 24 10.19 -20.34 -19.52
C GLN A 24 11.01 -21.61 -19.73
N HIS A 25 12.16 -21.74 -19.05
CA HIS A 25 13.07 -22.88 -19.16
C HIS A 25 13.05 -23.81 -17.94
N ASN A 26 12.12 -23.59 -17.00
CA ASN A 26 11.98 -24.49 -15.84
C ASN A 26 11.47 -25.87 -16.29
N PRO A 27 11.87 -26.95 -15.60
CA PRO A 27 11.44 -28.32 -15.94
C PRO A 27 9.93 -28.55 -15.73
N ILE A 28 9.25 -27.66 -15.01
CA ILE A 28 7.79 -27.66 -14.85
C ILE A 28 7.15 -27.17 -16.15
N GLU A 29 6.10 -27.86 -16.61
CA GLU A 29 5.23 -27.44 -17.71
C GLU A 29 4.31 -26.29 -17.27
N TRP A 30 4.89 -25.11 -17.09
CA TRP A 30 4.12 -23.93 -16.73
C TRP A 30 3.19 -23.47 -17.85
N TYR A 31 1.97 -23.12 -17.45
CA TYR A 31 1.00 -22.39 -18.24
C TYR A 31 0.81 -20.97 -17.67
N PRO A 32 0.55 -19.97 -18.53
CA PRO A 32 0.00 -18.70 -18.07
C PRO A 32 -1.43 -18.89 -17.57
N TRP A 33 -1.92 -17.94 -16.77
CA TRP A 33 -3.32 -17.94 -16.37
C TRP A 33 -4.24 -17.69 -17.56
N GLY A 34 -5.02 -18.70 -17.94
CA GLY A 34 -5.96 -18.54 -19.05
C GLY A 34 -6.76 -19.79 -19.40
N PRO A 35 -7.70 -19.66 -20.35
CA PRO A 35 -8.63 -20.73 -20.74
C PRO A 35 -7.94 -22.03 -21.16
N GLU A 36 -6.77 -21.96 -21.81
CA GLU A 36 -6.01 -23.15 -22.23
C GLU A 36 -5.64 -24.04 -21.04
N ALA A 37 -5.11 -23.44 -19.97
CA ALA A 37 -4.72 -24.16 -18.76
C ALA A 37 -5.94 -24.77 -18.05
N PHE A 38 -7.03 -24.01 -17.96
CA PHE A 38 -8.25 -24.47 -17.29
C PHE A 38 -8.91 -25.62 -18.06
N GLN A 39 -8.94 -25.51 -19.39
CA GLN A 39 -9.46 -26.58 -20.24
C GLN A 39 -8.59 -27.84 -20.13
N LYS A 40 -7.26 -27.71 -20.15
CA LYS A 40 -6.34 -28.83 -19.92
C LYS A 40 -6.58 -29.50 -18.56
N ALA A 41 -6.80 -28.72 -17.51
CA ALA A 41 -7.12 -29.25 -16.18
C ALA A 41 -8.43 -30.03 -16.15
N LYS A 42 -9.45 -29.57 -16.89
CA LYS A 42 -10.74 -30.26 -17.03
C LYS A 42 -10.62 -31.54 -17.83
N GLU A 43 -9.92 -31.51 -18.97
CA GLU A 43 -9.73 -32.67 -19.85
C GLU A 43 -8.92 -33.78 -19.18
N LEU A 44 -7.85 -33.41 -18.47
CA LEU A 44 -7.03 -34.36 -17.72
C LEU A 44 -7.63 -34.74 -16.38
N ASN A 45 -8.68 -34.05 -15.93
CA ASN A 45 -9.28 -34.19 -14.61
C ASN A 45 -8.22 -34.09 -13.48
N ARG A 46 -7.31 -33.13 -13.60
CA ARG A 46 -6.20 -32.87 -12.68
C ARG A 46 -6.40 -31.58 -11.91
N PRO A 47 -6.01 -31.51 -10.63
CA PRO A 47 -5.99 -30.26 -9.89
C PRO A 47 -4.99 -29.27 -10.52
N ILE A 48 -5.22 -27.99 -10.29
CA ILE A 48 -4.34 -26.91 -10.72
C ILE A 48 -3.37 -26.60 -9.58
N PHE A 49 -2.08 -26.51 -9.91
CA PHE A 49 -1.05 -25.94 -9.03
C PHE A 49 -0.87 -24.47 -9.43
N LEU A 50 -1.46 -23.55 -8.69
CA LEU A 50 -1.31 -22.11 -8.91
C LEU A 50 -0.13 -21.61 -8.09
N SER A 51 0.88 -21.06 -8.76
CA SER A 51 1.99 -20.39 -8.11
C SER A 51 2.09 -18.94 -8.59
N ASP A 52 1.77 -18.04 -7.68
CA ASP A 52 1.86 -16.60 -7.89
C ASP A 52 3.04 -16.06 -7.09
N ILE A 53 3.81 -15.20 -7.75
CA ILE A 53 5.04 -14.63 -7.24
C ILE A 53 5.13 -13.21 -7.78
N ASN A 54 5.56 -12.32 -6.91
CA ASN A 54 5.93 -10.97 -7.28
C ASN A 54 7.26 -10.98 -8.04
N ARG A 55 7.34 -10.22 -9.14
CA ARG A 55 8.58 -10.00 -9.86
C ARG A 55 9.60 -9.35 -8.94
N GLY A 56 10.64 -10.12 -8.61
CA GLY A 56 11.94 -9.57 -8.23
C GLY A 56 12.95 -10.18 -9.19
N GLY A 57 13.41 -9.43 -10.18
CA GLY A 57 14.16 -10.00 -11.30
C GLY A 57 15.41 -10.79 -10.90
N ASN A 58 15.74 -11.82 -11.70
CA ASN A 58 17.12 -12.27 -11.84
C ASN A 58 17.90 -11.26 -12.70
N LEU A 59 18.36 -10.19 -12.08
CA LEU A 59 19.52 -9.41 -12.52
C LEU A 59 20.44 -9.27 -11.31
N VAL A 60 21.75 -9.39 -11.55
CA VAL A 60 22.83 -9.26 -10.57
C VAL A 60 22.53 -8.10 -9.59
N GLY A 61 22.05 -8.41 -8.39
CA GLY A 61 21.94 -7.45 -7.29
C GLY A 61 20.62 -7.37 -6.52
N TYR A 62 19.44 -7.65 -7.09
CA TYR A 62 18.18 -7.34 -6.38
C TYR A 62 16.99 -8.25 -6.76
N SER A 63 16.61 -9.12 -5.83
CA SER A 63 15.36 -9.88 -5.83
C SER A 63 14.41 -9.37 -4.74
N THR A 64 13.27 -8.78 -5.11
CA THR A 64 12.28 -8.15 -4.21
C THR A 64 11.34 -9.13 -3.48
N CYS A 65 11.39 -10.43 -3.82
CA CYS A 65 10.81 -11.51 -3.01
C CYS A 65 11.84 -12.60 -2.75
N HIS A 66 12.55 -12.52 -1.62
CA HIS A 66 13.58 -13.49 -1.24
C HIS A 66 13.05 -14.94 -1.26
N TRP A 67 11.90 -15.19 -0.63
CA TRP A 67 11.32 -16.53 -0.51
C TRP A 67 10.83 -17.11 -1.85
N CYS A 68 10.51 -16.26 -2.81
CA CYS A 68 10.13 -16.68 -4.16
C CYS A 68 11.32 -17.28 -4.91
N HIS A 69 12.49 -16.65 -4.82
CA HIS A 69 13.75 -17.16 -5.38
C HIS A 69 14.24 -18.42 -4.68
N VAL A 70 14.12 -18.44 -3.34
CA VAL A 70 14.46 -19.64 -2.56
C VAL A 70 13.58 -20.81 -2.98
N MET A 71 12.26 -20.60 -3.12
CA MET A 71 11.35 -21.65 -3.58
C MET A 71 11.62 -22.08 -5.03
N GLU A 72 11.95 -21.13 -5.92
CA GLU A 72 12.35 -21.45 -7.30
C GLU A 72 13.57 -22.37 -7.32
N LYS A 73 14.65 -21.96 -6.68
CA LYS A 73 15.93 -22.65 -6.70
C LYS A 73 15.88 -24.00 -5.97
N GLU A 74 15.15 -24.07 -4.85
CA GLU A 74 15.08 -25.27 -4.03
C GLU A 74 14.04 -26.28 -4.52
N SER A 75 12.94 -25.80 -5.13
CA SER A 75 11.79 -26.64 -5.47
C SER A 75 11.44 -26.68 -6.96
N PHE A 76 11.42 -25.54 -7.67
CA PHE A 76 10.93 -25.50 -9.05
C PHE A 76 11.97 -25.91 -10.10
N GLU A 77 13.26 -25.76 -9.80
CA GLU A 77 14.36 -26.28 -10.62
C GLU A 77 14.66 -27.77 -10.35
N ASN A 78 14.08 -28.34 -9.29
CA ASN A 78 14.28 -29.75 -8.94
C ASN A 78 13.51 -30.65 -9.92
N GLU A 79 14.23 -31.38 -10.78
CA GLU A 79 13.65 -32.27 -11.81
C GLU A 79 12.67 -33.31 -11.23
N GLN A 80 12.87 -33.81 -10.01
CA GLN A 80 11.98 -34.80 -9.40
C GLN A 80 10.64 -34.19 -8.97
N ILE A 81 10.67 -32.99 -8.38
CA ILE A 81 9.46 -32.25 -8.01
C ILE A 81 8.72 -31.81 -9.27
N ALA A 82 9.45 -31.35 -10.28
CA ALA A 82 8.89 -30.94 -11.56
C ALA A 82 8.21 -32.10 -12.30
N GLN A 83 8.83 -33.28 -12.33
CA GLN A 83 8.23 -34.48 -12.89
C GLN A 83 6.91 -34.82 -12.19
N TYR A 84 6.89 -34.81 -10.87
CA TYR A 84 5.67 -35.06 -10.10
C TYR A 84 4.56 -34.03 -10.40
N LEU A 85 4.92 -32.74 -10.48
CA LEU A 85 3.99 -31.68 -10.86
C LEU A 85 3.40 -31.90 -12.26
N ASN A 86 4.25 -32.22 -13.24
CA ASN A 86 3.82 -32.45 -14.63
C ASN A 86 2.91 -33.70 -14.77
N GLU A 87 3.15 -34.73 -13.95
CA GLU A 87 2.36 -35.97 -13.96
C GLU A 87 0.99 -35.81 -13.27
N HIS A 88 0.88 -34.96 -12.26
CA HIS A 88 -0.31 -34.93 -11.38
C HIS A 88 -1.10 -33.63 -11.41
N PHE A 89 -0.52 -32.52 -11.87
CA PHE A 89 -1.14 -31.20 -11.83
C PHE A 89 -1.15 -30.54 -13.22
N VAL A 90 -1.97 -29.51 -13.36
CA VAL A 90 -1.75 -28.46 -14.36
C VAL A 90 -1.16 -27.26 -13.64
N SER A 91 0.11 -26.98 -13.88
CA SER A 91 0.85 -25.92 -13.20
C SER A 91 0.66 -24.59 -13.90
N ILE A 92 0.12 -23.60 -13.17
CA ILE A 92 -0.12 -22.25 -13.66
C ILE A 92 0.78 -21.29 -12.91
N LYS A 93 1.53 -20.48 -13.66
CA LYS A 93 2.31 -19.37 -13.11
C LYS A 93 1.57 -18.08 -13.38
N VAL A 94 1.45 -17.25 -12.34
CA VAL A 94 0.82 -15.93 -12.43
C VAL A 94 1.84 -14.87 -12.10
N ASP A 95 1.80 -13.80 -12.89
CA ASP A 95 2.41 -12.53 -12.55
C ASP A 95 1.36 -11.68 -11.84
N ARG A 96 1.60 -11.38 -10.56
CA ARG A 96 0.72 -10.51 -9.77
C ARG A 96 0.55 -9.14 -10.41
N GLU A 97 1.59 -8.58 -11.04
CA GLU A 97 1.53 -7.25 -11.67
C GLU A 97 0.50 -7.24 -12.81
N GLU A 98 0.43 -8.32 -13.59
CA GLU A 98 -0.55 -8.43 -14.67
C GLU A 98 -1.95 -8.86 -14.17
N ARG A 99 -2.04 -9.60 -13.06
CA ARG A 99 -3.29 -10.21 -12.53
C ARG A 99 -3.49 -10.02 -11.01
N PRO A 100 -3.57 -8.78 -10.51
CA PRO A 100 -3.77 -8.50 -9.08
C PRO A 100 -5.13 -8.98 -8.56
N ASP A 101 -6.10 -9.21 -9.45
CA ASP A 101 -7.40 -9.79 -9.14
C ASP A 101 -7.31 -11.26 -8.70
N VAL A 102 -6.42 -12.03 -9.35
CA VAL A 102 -6.18 -13.46 -9.05
C VAL A 102 -5.44 -13.60 -7.72
N ASP A 103 -4.36 -12.83 -7.54
CA ASP A 103 -3.58 -12.79 -6.30
C ASP A 103 -4.48 -12.48 -5.08
N LYS A 104 -5.22 -11.37 -5.13
CA LYS A 104 -6.05 -10.91 -4.00
C LYS A 104 -7.11 -11.94 -3.59
N LEU A 105 -7.73 -12.62 -4.55
CA LEU A 105 -8.76 -13.62 -4.28
C LEU A 105 -8.17 -14.80 -3.49
N TYR A 106 -7.07 -15.38 -3.99
CA TYR A 106 -6.51 -16.57 -3.39
C TYR A 106 -5.64 -16.28 -2.16
N MET A 107 -5.06 -15.09 -2.05
CA MET A 107 -4.40 -14.62 -0.84
C MET A 107 -5.41 -14.45 0.30
N SER A 108 -6.60 -13.88 -0.01
CA SER A 108 -7.70 -13.79 0.96
C SER A 108 -8.17 -15.17 1.43
N PHE A 109 -8.14 -16.17 0.54
CA PHE A 109 -8.42 -17.55 0.90
C PHE A 109 -7.36 -18.13 1.84
N ILE A 110 -6.06 -17.95 1.56
CA ILE A 110 -4.96 -18.42 2.43
C ILE A 110 -5.06 -17.76 3.81
N GLN A 111 -5.31 -16.45 3.85
CA GLN A 111 -5.49 -15.72 5.11
C GLN A 111 -6.70 -16.21 5.90
N ALA A 112 -7.81 -16.51 5.22
CA ALA A 112 -9.00 -17.04 5.87
C ALA A 112 -8.79 -18.46 6.45
N MET A 113 -7.96 -19.28 5.81
CA MET A 113 -7.66 -20.63 6.31
C MET A 113 -6.58 -20.66 7.40
N SER A 114 -5.51 -19.91 7.22
CA SER A 114 -4.28 -20.01 8.02
C SER A 114 -4.09 -18.88 9.03
N GLY A 115 -4.84 -17.78 8.89
CA GLY A 115 -4.68 -16.56 9.70
C GLY A 115 -3.47 -15.70 9.31
N ALA A 116 -2.64 -16.13 8.37
CA ALA A 116 -1.47 -15.43 7.86
C ALA A 116 -1.47 -15.39 6.33
N GLY A 117 -0.67 -14.51 5.73
CA GLY A 117 -0.52 -14.40 4.27
C GLY A 117 0.84 -13.83 3.91
N GLY A 118 1.22 -13.94 2.63
CA GLY A 118 2.52 -13.52 2.13
C GLY A 118 2.91 -14.27 0.85
N TRP A 119 4.02 -13.87 0.24
CA TRP A 119 4.52 -14.46 -1.00
C TRP A 119 5.78 -15.31 -0.75
N PRO A 120 6.06 -16.35 -1.57
CA PRO A 120 5.31 -16.81 -2.74
C PRO A 120 3.93 -17.33 -2.36
N MET A 121 2.91 -17.11 -3.19
CA MET A 121 1.58 -17.64 -2.96
C MET A 121 1.42 -18.96 -3.73
N THR A 122 1.18 -20.06 -3.02
CA THR A 122 0.96 -21.38 -3.61
C THR A 122 -0.42 -21.90 -3.24
N VAL A 123 -1.27 -22.12 -4.25
CA VAL A 123 -2.67 -22.52 -4.06
C VAL A 123 -2.99 -23.70 -4.96
N PHE A 124 -3.69 -24.69 -4.42
CA PHE A 124 -4.19 -25.83 -5.15
C PHE A 124 -5.65 -25.59 -5.50
N LEU A 125 -6.03 -25.68 -6.77
CA LEU A 125 -7.40 -25.41 -7.22
C LEU A 125 -8.02 -26.65 -7.89
N THR A 126 -9.34 -26.70 -7.90
CA THR A 126 -10.10 -27.57 -8.80
C THR A 126 -9.98 -27.06 -10.24
N PRO A 127 -10.33 -27.89 -11.27
CA PRO A 127 -10.46 -27.42 -12.65
C PRO A 127 -11.48 -26.30 -12.86
N ASP A 128 -12.38 -26.07 -11.91
CA ASP A 128 -13.35 -24.97 -11.90
C ASP A 128 -12.86 -23.76 -11.09
N LEU A 129 -11.57 -23.75 -10.70
CA LEU A 129 -10.87 -22.68 -10.01
C LEU A 129 -11.25 -22.48 -8.54
N ASP A 130 -11.99 -23.41 -7.96
CA ASP A 130 -12.31 -23.42 -6.53
C ASP A 130 -11.07 -23.85 -5.72
N PRO A 131 -10.67 -23.12 -4.67
CA PRO A 131 -9.45 -23.41 -3.93
C PRO A 131 -9.61 -24.61 -2.99
N ILE A 132 -8.68 -25.55 -3.06
CA ILE A 132 -8.64 -26.78 -2.26
C ILE A 132 -7.88 -26.52 -0.96
N THR A 133 -6.66 -26.01 -1.08
CA THR A 133 -5.76 -25.65 0.02
C THR A 133 -4.68 -24.71 -0.51
N GLY A 134 -3.91 -24.09 0.36
CA GLY A 134 -2.83 -23.19 -0.04
C GLY A 134 -1.97 -22.75 1.13
N GLY A 135 -0.87 -22.12 0.80
CA GLY A 135 0.09 -21.58 1.76
C GLY A 135 1.02 -20.60 1.08
N THR A 136 1.98 -20.09 1.86
CA THR A 136 2.99 -19.16 1.35
C THR A 136 4.19 -19.96 0.84
N TYR A 137 5.30 -19.94 1.57
CA TYR A 137 6.50 -20.72 1.27
C TYR A 137 6.34 -22.18 1.73
N PHE A 138 6.60 -23.12 0.81
CA PHE A 138 6.74 -24.54 1.12
C PHE A 138 8.19 -24.99 0.90
N PRO A 139 8.89 -25.48 1.95
CA PRO A 139 10.28 -25.93 1.82
C PRO A 139 10.39 -27.20 0.96
N PRO A 140 11.57 -27.54 0.41
CA PRO A 140 11.77 -28.77 -0.36
C PRO A 140 11.68 -30.05 0.49
N HIS A 141 11.80 -29.93 1.82
CA HIS A 141 11.82 -31.04 2.78
C HIS A 141 10.94 -30.74 4.01
N ASP A 142 10.40 -31.79 4.62
CA ASP A 142 9.64 -31.68 5.86
C ASP A 142 10.53 -31.23 7.02
N SER A 143 9.97 -30.43 7.94
CA SER A 143 10.62 -30.00 9.18
C SER A 143 9.66 -30.15 10.36
N PRO A 144 10.14 -30.21 11.62
CA PRO A 144 9.23 -30.30 12.77
C PRO A 144 8.21 -29.15 12.78
N GLY A 145 6.93 -29.48 12.59
CA GLY A 145 5.83 -28.51 12.54
C GLY A 145 5.52 -27.89 11.17
N SER A 146 6.22 -28.27 10.09
CA SER A 146 5.95 -27.77 8.73
C SER A 146 6.16 -28.86 7.66
N MET A 147 5.22 -28.98 6.73
CA MET A 147 5.33 -29.90 5.59
C MET A 147 6.06 -29.22 4.43
N GLY A 148 6.97 -29.96 3.81
CA GLY A 148 7.59 -29.57 2.55
C GLY A 148 6.65 -29.77 1.36
N LEU A 149 6.97 -29.09 0.26
CA LEU A 149 6.19 -29.13 -0.98
C LEU A 149 5.89 -30.56 -1.45
N PRO A 150 6.84 -31.53 -1.49
CA PRO A 150 6.55 -32.88 -1.94
C PRO A 150 5.48 -33.61 -1.11
N SER A 151 5.46 -33.39 0.21
CA SER A 151 4.46 -33.99 1.11
C SER A 151 3.07 -33.39 0.88
N VAL A 152 3.00 -32.08 0.66
CA VAL A 152 1.75 -31.40 0.29
C VAL A 152 1.23 -31.88 -1.08
N LEU A 153 2.11 -31.99 -2.09
CA LEU A 153 1.74 -32.49 -3.42
C LEU A 153 1.13 -33.90 -3.36
N ARG A 154 1.75 -34.81 -2.59
CA ARG A 154 1.21 -36.17 -2.37
C ARG A 154 -0.14 -36.14 -1.69
N LEU A 155 -0.29 -35.38 -0.61
CA LEU A 155 -1.55 -35.27 0.12
C LEU A 155 -2.69 -34.77 -0.77
N VAL A 156 -2.44 -33.76 -1.61
CA VAL A 156 -3.45 -33.26 -2.56
C VAL A 156 -3.78 -34.31 -3.61
N THR A 157 -2.78 -35.02 -4.14
CA THR A 157 -2.98 -36.05 -5.17
C THR A 157 -3.78 -37.26 -4.64
N GLU A 158 -3.42 -37.74 -3.44
CA GLU A 158 -4.10 -38.85 -2.76
C GLU A 158 -5.56 -38.50 -2.51
N ASN A 159 -5.84 -37.31 -1.97
CA ASN A 159 -7.19 -36.84 -1.73
C ASN A 159 -7.98 -36.57 -3.02
N TRP A 160 -7.30 -36.17 -4.11
CA TRP A 160 -7.94 -35.95 -5.41
C TRP A 160 -8.39 -37.25 -6.09
N SER A 161 -7.71 -38.37 -5.78
CA SER A 161 -8.01 -39.68 -6.38
C SER A 161 -9.37 -40.25 -5.95
N ASP A 162 -9.86 -39.87 -4.77
CA ASP A 162 -11.20 -40.24 -4.28
C ASP A 162 -12.25 -39.18 -4.67
N LYS A 163 -13.28 -39.62 -5.41
CA LYS A 163 -14.31 -38.70 -5.93
C LYS A 163 -15.06 -37.96 -4.81
N ARG A 164 -15.37 -38.62 -3.70
CA ARG A 164 -16.11 -37.99 -2.59
C ARG A 164 -15.26 -36.95 -1.88
N THR A 165 -14.01 -37.29 -1.61
CA THR A 165 -13.02 -36.38 -1.00
C THR A 165 -12.81 -35.16 -1.88
N ARG A 166 -12.62 -35.36 -3.19
CA ARG A 166 -12.51 -34.27 -4.16
C ARG A 166 -13.70 -33.32 -4.18
N GLU A 167 -14.93 -33.86 -4.23
CA GLU A 167 -16.16 -33.04 -4.23
C GLU A 167 -16.32 -32.27 -2.91
N ALA A 168 -15.96 -32.89 -1.77
CA ALA A 168 -15.99 -32.24 -0.47
C ALA A 168 -14.97 -31.09 -0.35
N MET A 169 -13.72 -31.31 -0.81
CA MET A 169 -12.67 -30.28 -0.80
C MET A 169 -13.04 -29.08 -1.68
N GLY A 170 -13.51 -29.33 -2.91
CA GLY A 170 -13.97 -28.27 -3.80
C GLY A 170 -15.18 -27.52 -3.23
N GLY A 171 -16.12 -28.22 -2.59
CA GLY A 171 -17.27 -27.63 -1.92
C GLY A 171 -16.88 -26.72 -0.75
N GLN A 172 -15.95 -27.14 0.11
CA GLN A 172 -15.45 -26.33 1.22
C GLN A 172 -14.72 -25.07 0.72
N GLY A 173 -13.85 -25.23 -0.27
CA GLY A 173 -13.16 -24.15 -0.95
C GLY A 173 -14.09 -23.09 -1.53
N LYS A 174 -15.10 -23.57 -2.25
CA LYS A 174 -16.16 -22.73 -2.81
C LYS A 174 -16.96 -22.02 -1.74
N MET A 175 -17.31 -22.69 -0.63
CA MET A 175 -18.00 -22.04 0.50
C MET A 175 -17.16 -20.91 1.12
N ILE A 176 -15.86 -21.12 1.31
CA ILE A 176 -14.96 -20.08 1.83
C ILE A 176 -14.85 -18.94 0.82
N THR A 177 -14.70 -19.24 -0.47
CA THR A 177 -14.59 -18.24 -1.53
C THR A 177 -15.90 -17.46 -1.72
N ASP A 178 -17.05 -18.11 -1.63
CA ASP A 178 -18.37 -17.47 -1.66
C ASP A 178 -18.63 -16.65 -0.41
N ALA A 179 -18.15 -17.07 0.76
CA ALA A 179 -18.22 -16.30 1.99
C ALA A 179 -17.28 -15.08 1.94
N LEU A 180 -16.08 -15.24 1.36
CA LEU A 180 -15.17 -14.14 1.09
C LEU A 180 -15.78 -13.18 0.08
N ARG A 181 -16.43 -13.67 -0.98
CA ARG A 181 -17.19 -12.83 -1.92
C ARG A 181 -18.34 -12.12 -1.23
N LYS A 182 -19.12 -12.78 -0.38
CA LYS A 182 -20.25 -12.18 0.36
C LYS A 182 -19.81 -11.22 1.47
N GLY A 183 -18.65 -11.45 2.09
CA GLY A 183 -18.01 -10.55 3.06
C GLY A 183 -17.16 -9.45 2.42
N SER A 184 -16.74 -9.64 1.16
CA SER A 184 -16.12 -8.61 0.32
C SER A 184 -17.17 -7.76 -0.39
N VAL A 185 -18.39 -8.28 -0.59
CA VAL A 185 -19.54 -7.53 -1.13
C VAL A 185 -19.76 -6.34 -0.21
N TYR A 186 -19.38 -5.20 -0.74
CA TYR A 186 -19.74 -3.90 -0.27
C TYR A 186 -21.23 -3.87 0.06
N THR A 187 -21.58 -3.72 1.33
CA THR A 187 -22.98 -3.63 1.74
C THR A 187 -23.53 -2.30 1.23
N HIS A 188 -24.68 -2.32 0.55
CA HIS A 188 -25.43 -1.10 0.29
C HIS A 188 -26.05 -0.63 1.60
N GLY A 189 -25.80 0.64 1.98
CA GLY A 189 -26.24 1.24 3.23
C GLY A 189 -25.53 2.57 3.48
N ASP A 190 -25.82 3.20 4.61
CA ASP A 190 -25.17 4.45 5.01
C ASP A 190 -23.77 4.20 5.59
N ALA A 191 -22.92 5.23 5.52
CA ALA A 191 -21.64 5.23 6.23
C ALA A 191 -21.86 5.01 7.74
N PRO A 192 -21.02 4.21 8.43
CA PRO A 192 -21.20 3.92 9.84
C PRO A 192 -20.93 5.16 10.69
N PRO A 193 -21.51 5.32 11.90
CA PRO A 193 -21.14 6.44 12.78
C PRO A 193 -19.63 6.51 13.00
N LEU A 194 -19.04 7.71 12.90
CA LEU A 194 -17.58 7.89 12.92
C LEU A 194 -16.96 7.56 14.29
N ASP A 195 -17.58 7.99 15.40
CA ASP A 195 -16.96 7.88 16.73
C ASP A 195 -16.69 6.42 17.16
N PRO A 196 -17.62 5.44 16.96
CA PRO A 196 -17.34 4.03 17.20
C PRO A 196 -16.17 3.48 16.37
N VAL A 197 -16.05 3.91 15.10
CA VAL A 197 -14.97 3.48 14.19
C VAL A 197 -13.62 3.97 14.70
N LEU A 198 -13.51 5.25 15.04
CA LEU A 198 -12.29 5.85 15.63
C LEU A 198 -11.91 5.15 16.94
N THR A 199 -12.88 4.99 17.84
CA THR A 199 -12.67 4.36 19.15
C THR A 199 -12.19 2.91 18.99
N GLY A 200 -12.77 2.16 18.06
CA GLY A 200 -12.39 0.79 17.79
C GLY A 200 -10.97 0.67 17.21
N ALA A 201 -10.61 1.53 16.26
CA ALA A 201 -9.25 1.59 15.72
C ALA A 201 -8.24 1.91 16.82
N PHE A 202 -8.48 2.98 17.58
CA PHE A 202 -7.58 3.44 18.64
C PHE A 202 -7.36 2.36 19.71
N LYS A 203 -8.44 1.76 20.25
CA LYS A 203 -8.32 0.69 21.26
C LYS A 203 -7.52 -0.51 20.77
N TYR A 204 -7.67 -0.88 19.50
CA TYR A 204 -6.88 -1.97 18.91
C TYR A 204 -5.40 -1.62 18.80
N LYS A 205 -5.05 -0.36 18.45
CA LYS A 205 -3.65 0.07 18.42
C LYS A 205 -3.03 0.02 19.80
N VAL A 206 -3.73 0.52 20.82
CA VAL A 206 -3.28 0.44 22.22
C VAL A 206 -3.06 -1.00 22.66
N SER A 207 -3.94 -1.95 22.30
CA SER A 207 -3.79 -3.35 22.73
C SER A 207 -2.68 -4.13 22.01
N ASN A 208 -2.24 -3.67 20.83
CA ASN A 208 -1.23 -4.35 20.02
C ASN A 208 0.11 -3.60 19.96
N PHE A 209 0.21 -2.48 20.67
CA PHE A 209 1.41 -1.67 20.73
C PHE A 209 2.50 -2.39 21.53
N ASP A 210 3.70 -2.44 20.96
CA ASP A 210 4.88 -2.92 21.65
C ASP A 210 5.51 -1.77 22.44
N GLU A 211 5.25 -1.74 23.75
CA GLU A 211 5.76 -0.70 24.65
C GLU A 211 7.29 -0.72 24.80
N LYS A 212 7.94 -1.87 24.56
CA LYS A 212 9.37 -2.03 24.76
C LYS A 212 10.17 -1.59 23.54
N PHE A 213 9.74 -2.02 22.34
CA PHE A 213 10.48 -1.82 21.10
C PHE A 213 9.74 -0.99 20.06
N GLY A 214 8.53 -0.52 20.35
CA GLY A 214 7.73 0.27 19.43
C GLY A 214 7.17 -0.54 18.25
N GLY A 215 6.21 0.03 17.54
CA GLY A 215 5.46 -0.63 16.49
C GLY A 215 4.29 -1.46 16.99
N PHE A 216 3.72 -2.26 16.10
CA PHE A 216 2.51 -3.04 16.36
C PHE A 216 2.65 -4.50 15.96
N GLY A 217 2.46 -5.39 16.92
CA GLY A 217 2.60 -6.84 16.74
C GLY A 217 4.06 -7.33 16.83
N ASN A 218 4.24 -8.62 16.55
CA ASN A 218 5.52 -9.34 16.69
C ASN A 218 6.34 -9.31 15.39
N ALA A 219 7.56 -9.85 15.45
CA ALA A 219 8.41 -10.07 14.27
C ALA A 219 7.75 -10.97 13.21
N PRO A 220 7.97 -10.70 11.90
CA PRO A 220 8.69 -9.56 11.34
C PRO A 220 7.92 -8.23 11.50
N LYS A 221 8.63 -7.16 11.87
CA LYS A 221 8.04 -5.84 12.12
C LYS A 221 8.08 -4.94 10.90
N PHE A 222 6.90 -4.44 10.53
CA PHE A 222 6.71 -3.47 9.45
C PHE A 222 6.45 -2.07 10.03
N PRO A 223 6.96 -1.00 9.39
CA PRO A 223 6.71 0.39 9.80
C PRO A 223 5.23 0.76 9.94
N LYS A 224 4.34 0.14 9.14
CA LYS A 224 2.88 0.37 9.15
C LYS A 224 2.52 1.87 9.12
N ALA A 225 3.05 2.60 8.15
CA ALA A 225 2.92 4.06 8.06
C ALA A 225 1.47 4.57 8.16
N CYS A 226 0.49 3.86 7.60
CA CYS A 226 -0.93 4.22 7.73
C CYS A 226 -1.46 4.19 9.18
N ASP A 227 -0.92 3.32 10.02
CA ASP A 227 -1.28 3.25 11.44
C ASP A 227 -0.66 4.41 12.23
N LEU A 228 0.59 4.77 11.90
CA LEU A 228 1.28 5.93 12.47
C LEU A 228 0.58 7.23 12.06
N GLU A 229 0.20 7.36 10.78
CA GLU A 229 -0.59 8.48 10.28
C GLU A 229 -1.93 8.59 11.04
N PHE A 230 -2.62 7.46 11.24
CA PHE A 230 -3.85 7.44 12.05
C PHE A 230 -3.60 7.90 13.49
N LEU A 231 -2.48 7.56 14.13
CA LEU A 231 -2.17 8.03 15.48
C LEU A 231 -1.87 9.53 15.55
N ILE A 232 -1.13 10.07 14.57
CA ILE A 232 -0.86 11.51 14.43
C ILE A 232 -2.17 12.26 14.28
N TYR A 233 -3.03 11.74 13.41
CA TYR A 233 -4.38 12.21 13.27
C TYR A 233 -5.11 12.10 14.61
N HIS A 234 -5.35 10.92 15.17
CA HIS A 234 -6.07 10.77 16.45
C HIS A 234 -5.55 11.68 17.57
N PHE A 235 -4.24 11.92 17.67
CA PHE A 235 -3.62 12.89 18.58
C PHE A 235 -4.18 14.31 18.41
N CYS A 236 -4.23 14.81 17.16
CA CYS A 236 -4.77 16.12 16.83
C CYS A 236 -6.30 16.22 17.03
N TRP A 237 -6.96 15.07 17.05
CA TRP A 237 -8.40 14.94 16.81
C TRP A 237 -9.18 14.71 18.11
N THR A 238 -8.57 13.96 19.02
CA THR A 238 -9.16 13.62 20.31
C THR A 238 -9.20 14.84 21.22
N LYS A 239 -10.33 15.00 21.92
CA LYS A 239 -10.50 15.96 23.01
C LYS A 239 -10.19 15.35 24.37
N ILE A 240 -9.75 14.10 24.40
CA ILE A 240 -9.43 13.36 25.62
C ILE A 240 -7.92 13.41 25.82
N ASP A 241 -7.47 14.19 26.80
CA ASP A 241 -6.03 14.40 27.04
C ASP A 241 -5.28 13.09 27.28
N SER A 242 -5.87 12.11 27.97
CA SER A 242 -5.22 10.82 28.20
C SER A 242 -5.02 10.02 26.91
N GLU A 243 -5.91 10.13 25.92
CA GLU A 243 -5.71 9.49 24.62
C GLU A 243 -4.63 10.21 23.81
N ARG A 244 -4.60 11.55 23.89
CA ARG A 244 -3.59 12.37 23.24
C ARG A 244 -2.18 12.03 23.75
N GLU A 245 -2.00 11.94 25.06
CA GLU A 245 -0.73 11.52 25.66
C GLU A 245 -0.34 10.09 25.25
N LEU A 246 -1.31 9.17 25.16
CA LEU A 246 -1.06 7.81 24.69
C LEU A 246 -0.63 7.76 23.21
N CYS A 247 -1.30 8.52 22.33
CA CYS A 247 -0.88 8.64 20.93
C CYS A 247 0.54 9.16 20.82
N ARG A 248 0.86 10.23 21.54
CA ARG A 248 2.22 10.80 21.56
C ARG A 248 3.23 9.77 22.03
N HIS A 249 2.94 9.05 23.10
CA HIS A 249 3.82 8.01 23.62
C HIS A 249 4.06 6.88 22.58
N MET A 250 3.00 6.36 21.95
CA MET A 250 3.12 5.32 20.93
C MET A 250 3.93 5.79 19.72
N LEU A 251 3.72 7.03 19.28
CA LEU A 251 4.49 7.65 18.20
C LEU A 251 5.96 7.81 18.59
N ASP A 252 6.24 8.35 19.78
CA ASP A 252 7.61 8.61 20.22
C ASP A 252 8.42 7.33 20.33
N VAL A 253 7.88 6.28 20.96
CA VAL A 253 8.58 5.01 21.11
C VAL A 253 8.80 4.34 19.74
N THR A 254 7.78 4.34 18.87
CA THR A 254 7.86 3.67 17.56
C THR A 254 8.83 4.37 16.62
N LEU A 255 8.68 5.68 16.45
CA LEU A 255 9.50 6.47 15.55
C LEU A 255 10.96 6.49 16.02
N ASP A 256 11.21 6.56 17.33
CA ASP A 256 12.56 6.45 17.87
C ASP A 256 13.19 5.07 17.63
N ALA A 257 12.44 4.00 17.87
CA ALA A 257 12.95 2.65 17.69
C ALA A 257 13.28 2.38 16.22
N MET A 258 12.40 2.79 15.30
CA MET A 258 12.64 2.68 13.87
C MET A 258 13.82 3.54 13.42
N SER A 259 13.87 4.82 13.81
CA SER A 259 14.93 5.76 13.44
C SER A 259 16.31 5.32 13.94
N ARG A 260 16.39 4.72 15.13
CA ARG A 260 17.66 4.20 15.69
C ARG A 260 17.98 2.77 15.29
N GLY A 261 16.99 2.02 14.81
CA GLY A 261 17.12 0.62 14.42
C GLY A 261 17.91 0.44 13.11
N GLY A 262 18.26 -0.81 12.81
CA GLY A 262 18.89 -1.20 11.55
C GLY A 262 17.95 -1.17 10.34
N ILE A 263 16.64 -1.00 10.57
CA ILE A 263 15.69 -0.69 9.48
C ILE A 263 15.93 0.69 8.87
N HIS A 264 16.50 1.65 9.62
CA HIS A 264 16.98 2.91 9.08
C HIS A 264 18.40 2.72 8.56
N ASP A 265 18.64 2.99 7.28
CA ASP A 265 19.99 2.87 6.73
C ASP A 265 20.78 4.14 7.04
N HIS A 266 21.51 4.12 8.15
CA HIS A 266 22.32 5.26 8.61
C HIS A 266 23.49 5.63 7.68
N ILE A 267 23.81 4.80 6.68
CA ILE A 267 24.90 5.04 5.73
C ILE A 267 24.33 5.46 4.38
N GLY A 268 23.45 4.63 3.82
CA GLY A 268 22.84 4.80 2.51
C GLY A 268 21.52 5.57 2.53
N LYS A 269 21.08 6.07 3.69
CA LYS A 269 19.88 6.89 3.92
C LYS A 269 18.54 6.19 3.69
N GLY A 270 17.46 6.71 4.26
CA GLY A 270 16.11 6.14 4.11
C GLY A 270 15.91 4.79 4.81
N PHE A 271 14.75 4.18 4.59
CA PHE A 271 14.30 2.99 5.34
C PHE A 271 14.24 1.71 4.52
N HIS A 272 14.68 0.62 5.11
CA HIS A 272 14.38 -0.73 4.65
C HIS A 272 12.92 -1.10 4.91
N ARG A 273 12.39 -2.04 4.13
CA ARG A 273 10.96 -2.39 4.10
C ARG A 273 10.42 -2.89 5.44
N TYR A 274 11.17 -3.75 6.12
CA TYR A 274 10.79 -4.32 7.41
C TYR A 274 11.99 -4.86 8.17
N SER A 275 11.83 -5.07 9.48
CA SER A 275 12.78 -5.81 10.31
C SER A 275 12.34 -7.27 10.44
N VAL A 276 13.27 -8.21 10.33
CA VAL A 276 12.97 -9.63 10.58
C VAL A 276 12.84 -9.94 12.07
N ASP A 277 13.28 -9.04 12.95
CA ASP A 277 13.17 -9.14 14.40
C ASP A 277 12.17 -8.13 14.99
N GLU A 278 11.96 -8.23 16.30
CA GLU A 278 11.08 -7.34 17.07
C GLU A 278 11.75 -6.05 17.52
N GLU A 279 13.08 -5.95 17.44
CA GLU A 279 13.87 -4.84 17.99
C GLU A 279 14.20 -3.77 16.94
N TRP A 280 13.79 -3.99 15.69
CA TRP A 280 14.15 -3.21 14.51
C TRP A 280 15.64 -3.30 14.11
N HIS A 281 16.36 -4.33 14.55
CA HIS A 281 17.81 -4.43 14.37
C HIS A 281 18.22 -5.03 13.02
N VAL A 282 17.57 -6.11 12.59
CA VAL A 282 17.96 -6.84 11.38
C VAL A 282 17.03 -6.48 10.21
N PRO A 283 17.46 -5.60 9.28
CA PRO A 283 16.61 -5.21 8.16
C PRO A 283 16.50 -6.32 7.12
N HIS A 284 15.33 -6.36 6.47
CA HIS A 284 15.24 -6.89 5.12
C HIS A 284 15.73 -5.79 4.15
N PHE A 285 16.96 -5.93 3.63
CA PHE A 285 17.75 -4.88 2.94
C PHE A 285 17.13 -4.21 1.70
N GLU A 286 15.90 -4.56 1.33
CA GLU A 286 15.11 -3.89 0.29
C GLU A 286 14.59 -2.53 0.77
N LYS A 287 14.66 -1.49 -0.07
CA LYS A 287 14.04 -0.17 0.16
C LYS A 287 13.08 0.14 -0.97
N MET A 288 11.81 0.36 -0.66
CA MET A 288 10.79 0.66 -1.66
C MET A 288 10.44 2.15 -1.65
N LEU A 289 10.14 2.71 -2.82
CA LEU A 289 9.77 4.13 -2.97
C LEU A 289 8.51 4.48 -2.14
N TYR A 290 7.50 3.62 -2.16
CA TYR A 290 6.26 3.85 -1.41
C TYR A 290 6.50 3.88 0.11
N ASP A 291 7.46 3.10 0.61
CA ASP A 291 7.82 3.10 2.03
C ASP A 291 8.47 4.44 2.39
N GLN A 292 9.38 4.93 1.54
CA GLN A 292 10.01 6.25 1.73
C GLN A 292 8.96 7.36 1.70
N ALA A 293 8.10 7.37 0.69
CA ALA A 293 7.10 8.42 0.50
C ALA A 293 6.12 8.50 1.68
N GLN A 294 5.65 7.35 2.17
CA GLN A 294 4.75 7.31 3.33
C GLN A 294 5.48 7.70 4.62
N LEU A 295 6.70 7.20 4.84
CA LEU A 295 7.46 7.51 6.04
C LEU A 295 7.93 8.96 6.08
N LEU A 296 8.25 9.57 4.93
CA LEU A 296 8.54 10.99 4.83
C LEU A 296 7.37 11.81 5.37
N GLY A 297 6.15 11.51 4.92
CA GLY A 297 4.93 12.15 5.42
C GLY A 297 4.73 11.93 6.92
N VAL A 298 4.86 10.69 7.39
CA VAL A 298 4.71 10.36 8.82
C VAL A 298 5.72 11.09 9.70
N TYR A 299 7.01 11.10 9.35
CA TYR A 299 8.03 11.79 10.14
C TYR A 299 7.91 13.31 10.06
N ALA A 300 7.51 13.86 8.91
CA ALA A 300 7.23 15.28 8.77
C ALA A 300 6.05 15.71 9.64
N ASP A 301 4.93 14.99 9.57
CA ASP A 301 3.76 15.27 10.40
C ASP A 301 4.04 15.01 11.89
N ALA A 302 4.87 14.03 12.22
CA ALA A 302 5.32 13.78 13.58
C ALA A 302 6.15 14.95 14.14
N CYS A 303 6.81 15.76 13.31
CA CYS A 303 7.48 16.97 13.79
C CYS A 303 6.50 18.01 14.33
N HIS A 304 5.24 18.01 13.87
CA HIS A 304 4.18 18.86 14.45
C HIS A 304 3.69 18.37 15.83
N VAL A 305 3.83 17.07 16.10
CA VAL A 305 3.42 16.44 17.37
C VAL A 305 4.57 16.46 18.39
N CYS A 306 5.78 16.15 17.95
CA CYS A 306 6.94 15.89 18.80
C CYS A 306 8.03 16.97 18.71
N GLY A 307 7.81 18.04 17.94
CA GLY A 307 8.81 19.08 17.65
C GLY A 307 9.87 18.63 16.65
N ASP A 308 10.96 19.39 16.53
CA ASP A 308 12.01 19.19 15.51
C ASP A 308 12.85 17.89 15.66
N LYS A 309 12.48 17.00 16.59
CA LYS A 309 13.19 15.76 16.91
C LYS A 309 13.49 14.90 15.69
N TYR A 310 12.52 14.75 14.79
CA TYR A 310 12.63 13.89 13.61
C TYR A 310 13.02 14.63 12.33
N LYS A 311 13.35 15.93 12.41
CA LYS A 311 13.71 16.72 11.24
C LYS A 311 14.88 16.12 10.46
N HIS A 312 15.88 15.60 11.17
CA HIS A 312 17.02 14.93 10.55
C HIS A 312 16.60 13.66 9.79
N VAL A 313 15.58 12.92 10.25
CA VAL A 313 15.05 11.73 9.55
C VAL A 313 14.28 12.14 8.30
N VAL A 314 13.53 13.25 8.37
CA VAL A 314 12.87 13.84 7.19
C VAL A 314 13.90 14.26 6.15
N GLU A 315 14.96 14.96 6.57
CA GLU A 315 16.08 15.34 5.71
C GLU A 315 16.81 14.11 5.14
N ASP A 316 16.98 13.05 5.94
CA ASP A 316 17.60 11.78 5.53
C ASP A 316 16.77 11.08 4.44
N ILE A 317 15.46 10.87 4.68
CA ILE A 317 14.56 10.26 3.68
C ILE A 317 14.48 11.14 2.43
N ALA A 318 14.31 12.45 2.59
CA ALA A 318 14.26 13.38 1.46
C ALA A 318 15.58 13.33 0.69
N GLN A 319 16.72 13.24 1.36
CA GLN A 319 18.01 13.15 0.71
C GLN A 319 18.27 11.78 0.10
N TYR A 320 17.74 10.68 0.63
CA TYR A 320 17.72 9.40 -0.09
C TYR A 320 16.88 9.52 -1.36
N MET A 321 15.70 10.15 -1.26
CA MET A 321 14.85 10.42 -2.40
C MET A 321 15.53 11.40 -3.38
N ASP A 322 16.36 12.32 -2.93
CA ASP A 322 17.11 13.19 -3.83
C ASP A 322 18.34 12.46 -4.41
N ASP A 323 19.26 11.97 -3.58
CA ASP A 323 20.51 11.35 -4.01
C ASP A 323 20.28 10.06 -4.84
N CYS A 324 19.29 9.24 -4.46
CA CYS A 324 19.01 7.95 -5.10
C CYS A 324 17.76 7.96 -5.98
N LEU A 325 16.86 8.95 -5.84
CA LEU A 325 15.62 9.04 -6.63
C LEU A 325 15.46 10.38 -7.40
N SER A 326 16.38 11.35 -7.27
CA SER A 326 16.40 12.61 -8.06
C SER A 326 17.51 12.69 -9.11
N HIS A 327 17.98 11.54 -9.59
CA HIS A 327 18.75 11.46 -10.81
C HIS A 327 18.00 10.67 -11.89
N GLU A 328 17.86 11.33 -13.05
CA GLU A 328 17.43 10.76 -14.34
C GLU A 328 15.91 10.63 -14.59
N ASP A 329 15.11 11.57 -14.08
CA ASP A 329 13.67 11.72 -14.38
C ASP A 329 13.31 11.55 -15.88
N SER A 330 14.11 12.17 -16.77
CA SER A 330 13.96 12.05 -18.23
C SER A 330 14.17 10.64 -18.78
N LYS A 331 14.83 9.74 -18.05
CA LYS A 331 15.06 8.36 -18.47
C LYS A 331 13.95 7.41 -18.05
N PHE A 332 12.96 7.88 -17.28
CA PHE A 332 11.84 7.09 -16.79
C PHE A 332 10.49 7.68 -17.19
N TRP A 333 10.37 8.99 -17.41
CA TRP A 333 9.14 9.63 -17.90
C TRP A 333 8.75 9.22 -19.33
N ASP A 334 7.46 8.93 -19.55
CA ASP A 334 6.91 8.71 -20.90
C ASP A 334 6.71 10.03 -21.64
N THR A 335 7.75 10.46 -22.35
CA THR A 335 7.73 11.67 -23.19
C THR A 335 6.85 11.55 -24.44
N GLU A 336 6.37 10.35 -24.78
CA GLU A 336 5.58 10.09 -26.00
C GLU A 336 4.08 10.21 -25.74
N THR A 337 3.59 9.70 -24.61
CA THR A 337 2.16 9.74 -24.26
C THR A 337 1.83 10.46 -22.96
N GLU A 338 2.84 10.95 -22.23
CA GLU A 338 2.71 11.65 -20.94
C GLU A 338 1.90 10.87 -19.89
N SER A 339 1.87 9.54 -20.00
CA SER A 339 0.92 8.68 -19.27
C SER A 339 1.49 8.03 -17.99
N GLY A 340 2.76 8.24 -17.68
CA GLY A 340 3.38 7.76 -16.45
C GLY A 340 4.89 7.58 -16.53
N TYR A 341 5.46 6.94 -15.50
CA TYR A 341 6.88 6.64 -15.39
C TYR A 341 7.14 5.15 -15.61
N PHE A 342 8.06 4.83 -16.51
CA PHE A 342 8.57 3.50 -16.75
C PHE A 342 9.54 3.04 -15.64
N ILE A 343 9.54 1.75 -15.34
CA ILE A 343 10.34 1.09 -14.29
C ILE A 343 11.83 0.94 -14.70
N GLY A 344 12.18 1.11 -15.99
CA GLY A 344 13.54 0.90 -16.52
C GLY A 344 14.09 2.06 -17.36
N SER A 345 15.41 2.28 -17.28
CA SER A 345 16.14 3.33 -18.01
C SER A 345 16.42 2.93 -19.47
N GLU A 346 16.65 3.92 -20.33
CA GLU A 346 16.79 3.76 -21.79
C GLU A 346 17.96 2.86 -22.27
N GLN A 347 18.92 2.52 -21.40
CA GLN A 347 20.19 1.85 -21.78
C GLN A 347 20.32 0.40 -21.25
N GLY A 348 19.21 -0.34 -21.16
CA GLY A 348 19.22 -1.78 -20.89
C GLY A 348 18.94 -2.62 -22.14
N ASP A 349 19.41 -3.87 -22.17
CA ASP A 349 19.23 -4.84 -23.28
C ASP A 349 17.76 -5.30 -23.51
N VAL A 350 16.78 -4.62 -22.89
CA VAL A 350 15.37 -5.01 -22.86
C VAL A 350 14.55 -4.10 -23.77
N LYS A 351 13.80 -4.71 -24.71
CA LYS A 351 13.10 -4.03 -25.82
C LYS A 351 11.75 -3.38 -25.47
N VAL A 352 11.28 -3.48 -24.22
CA VAL A 352 9.99 -2.92 -23.79
C VAL A 352 10.12 -2.35 -22.38
N ARG A 353 9.58 -1.15 -22.18
CA ARG A 353 9.52 -0.43 -20.90
C ARG A 353 8.11 -0.55 -20.30
N VAL A 354 7.98 -0.76 -18.99
CA VAL A 354 6.71 -1.02 -18.27
C VAL A 354 6.49 0.03 -17.18
N MET A 355 5.26 0.45 -16.90
CA MET A 355 4.85 1.41 -15.84
C MET A 355 3.98 0.68 -14.81
N GLU A 356 4.18 0.90 -13.50
CA GLU A 356 3.52 0.14 -12.40
C GLU A 356 2.26 0.85 -11.83
N ASP A 357 1.29 0.11 -11.25
CA ASP A 357 -0.06 0.63 -10.95
C ASP A 357 -0.80 0.21 -9.63
N GLN A 358 -0.26 -0.53 -8.63
CA GLN A 358 -1.04 -0.88 -7.37
C GLN A 358 -0.33 -1.14 -6.00
N ASP A 359 -1.08 -0.88 -4.91
CA ASP A 359 -0.74 -0.90 -3.45
C ASP A 359 -1.10 -2.19 -2.60
N GLY A 360 -0.18 -2.68 -1.75
CA GLY A 360 -0.24 -3.70 -0.65
C GLY A 360 0.37 -3.36 0.75
N ALA A 361 1.70 -3.24 0.99
CA ALA A 361 2.29 -2.72 2.27
C ALA A 361 2.13 -1.19 2.37
N GLU A 362 1.03 -0.79 1.77
CA GLU A 362 0.77 0.38 1.00
C GLU A 362 -0.74 0.49 1.14
N PRO A 363 -1.24 1.70 1.33
CA PRO A 363 -2.65 1.92 1.56
C PRO A 363 -3.45 1.36 0.40
N CYS A 364 -4.50 0.56 0.65
CA CYS A 364 -5.31 0.08 -0.47
C CYS A 364 -5.87 1.27 -1.26
N ALA A 365 -5.89 1.17 -2.59
CA ALA A 365 -6.25 2.28 -3.48
C ALA A 365 -7.57 2.98 -3.11
N ASN A 366 -8.57 2.24 -2.61
CA ASN A 366 -9.83 2.83 -2.15
C ASN A 366 -9.67 3.70 -0.89
N SER A 367 -8.77 3.34 0.03
CA SER A 367 -8.46 4.15 1.21
C SER A 367 -7.75 5.45 0.83
N VAL A 368 -6.80 5.39 -0.10
CA VAL A 368 -6.13 6.57 -0.67
C VAL A 368 -7.14 7.45 -1.42
N ALA A 369 -7.98 6.82 -2.25
CA ALA A 369 -8.97 7.50 -3.06
C ALA A 369 -9.97 8.29 -2.20
N VAL A 370 -10.44 7.76 -1.06
CA VAL A 370 -11.31 8.53 -0.15
C VAL A 370 -10.64 9.83 0.28
N GLY A 371 -9.37 9.80 0.68
CA GLY A 371 -8.62 11.01 1.05
C GLY A 371 -8.46 11.99 -0.12
N ASN A 372 -8.10 11.49 -1.30
CA ASN A 372 -7.85 12.34 -2.48
C ASN A 372 -9.13 12.93 -3.06
N LEU A 373 -10.21 12.15 -3.15
CA LEU A 373 -11.52 12.60 -3.62
C LEU A 373 -12.10 13.68 -2.70
N ILE A 374 -11.93 13.53 -1.39
CA ILE A 374 -12.38 14.56 -0.44
C ILE A 374 -11.50 15.80 -0.53
N ARG A 375 -10.18 15.68 -0.71
CA ARG A 375 -9.33 16.85 -0.98
C ARG A 375 -9.72 17.58 -2.27
N LEU A 376 -10.04 16.85 -3.34
CA LEU A 376 -10.53 17.45 -4.60
C LEU A 376 -11.87 18.15 -4.40
N TYR A 377 -12.76 17.58 -3.58
CA TYR A 377 -13.98 18.26 -3.16
C TYR A 377 -13.67 19.55 -2.39
N ASP A 378 -12.76 19.51 -1.41
CA ASP A 378 -12.34 20.69 -0.64
C ASP A 378 -11.75 21.78 -1.55
N TYR A 379 -10.99 21.41 -2.59
CA TYR A 379 -10.41 22.38 -3.55
C TYR A 379 -11.42 22.98 -4.53
N PHE A 380 -12.34 22.16 -5.06
CA PHE A 380 -13.08 22.52 -6.28
C PHE A 380 -14.59 22.42 -6.14
N GLU A 381 -15.12 22.11 -4.96
CA GLU A 381 -16.54 21.84 -4.73
C GLU A 381 -17.08 20.71 -5.64
N ASP A 382 -16.20 19.77 -6.04
CA ASP A 382 -16.59 18.66 -6.91
C ASP A 382 -17.46 17.65 -6.14
N THR A 383 -18.78 17.86 -6.24
CA THR A 383 -19.79 17.03 -5.59
C THR A 383 -19.77 15.57 -6.06
N GLU A 384 -19.28 15.29 -7.28
CA GLU A 384 -19.15 13.92 -7.79
C GLU A 384 -17.98 13.21 -7.10
N CYS A 385 -16.86 13.92 -6.86
CA CYS A 385 -15.77 13.39 -6.03
C CYS A 385 -16.24 13.05 -4.61
N LYS A 386 -16.97 13.97 -3.95
CA LYS A 386 -17.57 13.69 -2.64
C LYS A 386 -18.50 12.47 -2.66
N ARG A 387 -19.41 12.40 -3.63
CA ARG A 387 -20.36 11.29 -3.78
C ARG A 387 -19.64 9.95 -3.98
N LYS A 388 -18.52 9.92 -4.70
CA LYS A 388 -17.69 8.71 -4.87
C LYS A 388 -17.06 8.30 -3.54
N ALA A 389 -16.48 9.25 -2.79
CA ALA A 389 -15.90 8.98 -1.47
C ALA A 389 -16.95 8.43 -0.48
N GLU A 390 -18.14 9.05 -0.43
CA GLU A 390 -19.27 8.59 0.41
C GLU A 390 -19.66 7.15 0.07
N LYS A 391 -19.77 6.82 -1.23
CA LYS A 391 -20.07 5.46 -1.66
C LYS A 391 -18.99 4.45 -1.26
N ILE A 392 -17.70 4.80 -1.37
CA ILE A 392 -16.60 3.92 -0.97
C ILE A 392 -16.63 3.62 0.54
N VAL A 393 -16.92 4.64 1.36
CA VAL A 393 -17.03 4.49 2.82
C VAL A 393 -18.27 3.66 3.19
N ALA A 394 -19.43 4.00 2.62
CA ALA A 394 -20.68 3.26 2.82
C ALA A 394 -20.55 1.77 2.49
N ALA A 395 -19.95 1.50 1.35
CA ALA A 395 -19.60 0.17 0.87
C ALA A 395 -18.73 -0.59 1.89
N SER A 396 -17.85 0.10 2.62
CA SER A 396 -16.93 -0.48 3.60
C SER A 396 -17.48 -0.50 5.05
N SER A 397 -18.75 -0.11 5.25
CA SER A 397 -19.37 0.08 6.57
C SER A 397 -19.24 -1.12 7.51
N SER A 398 -19.57 -2.33 7.05
CA SER A 398 -19.46 -3.55 7.87
C SER A 398 -18.04 -3.79 8.38
N ARG A 399 -17.02 -3.54 7.53
CA ARG A 399 -15.61 -3.69 7.89
C ARG A 399 -15.14 -2.58 8.82
N LEU A 400 -15.54 -1.33 8.57
CA LEU A 400 -15.22 -0.20 9.45
C LEU A 400 -15.80 -0.39 10.86
N ILE A 401 -16.99 -1.00 11.00
CA ILE A 401 -17.56 -1.30 12.31
C ILE A 401 -16.83 -2.47 12.98
N LYS A 402 -16.63 -3.58 12.25
CA LYS A 402 -16.16 -4.85 12.84
C LYS A 402 -14.65 -4.92 13.00
N TYR A 403 -13.91 -4.33 12.07
CA TYR A 403 -12.45 -4.37 11.95
C TYR A 403 -11.87 -3.01 11.53
N PRO A 404 -12.13 -1.92 12.27
CA PRO A 404 -11.65 -0.57 11.89
C PRO A 404 -10.12 -0.50 11.73
N PHE A 405 -9.39 -1.32 12.49
CA PHE A 405 -7.92 -1.33 12.53
C PHE A 405 -7.23 -1.77 11.23
N ILE A 406 -7.94 -2.36 10.27
CA ILE A 406 -7.39 -2.74 8.94
C ILE A 406 -7.66 -1.68 7.85
N LEU A 407 -8.35 -0.59 8.18
CA LEU A 407 -8.74 0.48 7.25
C LEU A 407 -8.30 1.88 7.74
N THR A 408 -7.19 1.97 8.48
CA THR A 408 -6.72 3.21 9.12
C THR A 408 -6.54 4.37 8.15
N LYS A 409 -6.02 4.14 6.94
CA LYS A 409 -5.94 5.18 5.90
C LYS A 409 -7.31 5.69 5.46
N MET A 410 -8.31 4.80 5.32
CA MET A 410 -9.67 5.19 4.96
C MET A 410 -10.33 5.99 6.08
N ILE A 411 -10.06 5.64 7.34
CA ILE A 411 -10.57 6.37 8.50
C ILE A 411 -10.11 7.83 8.45
N SER A 412 -8.87 8.09 8.03
CA SER A 412 -8.35 9.46 7.91
C SER A 412 -9.17 10.30 6.92
N GLY A 413 -9.40 9.77 5.71
CA GLY A 413 -10.23 10.41 4.70
C GLY A 413 -11.71 10.48 5.11
N TYR A 414 -12.22 9.45 5.79
CA TYR A 414 -13.60 9.40 6.26
C TYR A 414 -13.86 10.47 7.33
N HIS A 415 -12.94 10.62 8.27
CA HIS A 415 -13.06 11.68 9.26
C HIS A 415 -13.09 13.06 8.58
N ARG A 416 -12.25 13.27 7.54
CA ARG A 416 -12.28 14.52 6.77
C ARG A 416 -13.59 14.79 6.08
N MET A 417 -14.18 13.76 5.48
CA MET A 417 -15.51 13.84 4.89
C MET A 417 -16.59 14.27 5.90
N VAL A 418 -16.52 13.78 7.15
CA VAL A 418 -17.57 14.02 8.16
C VAL A 418 -17.40 15.35 8.89
N LYS A 419 -16.16 15.72 9.26
CA LYS A 419 -15.91 16.97 10.01
C LYS A 419 -15.62 18.17 9.12
N GLY A 420 -15.38 17.96 7.83
CA GLY A 420 -14.98 19.00 6.89
C GLY A 420 -13.50 19.41 7.06
N SER A 421 -13.09 20.34 6.21
CA SER A 421 -11.77 20.96 6.20
C SER A 421 -11.83 22.43 6.62
N THR A 422 -10.70 22.91 7.13
CA THR A 422 -10.45 24.35 7.23
C THR A 422 -9.49 24.73 6.12
N GLU A 423 -9.99 25.52 5.19
CA GLU A 423 -9.23 26.00 4.04
C GLU A 423 -8.59 27.34 4.40
N ILE A 424 -7.27 27.45 4.24
CA ILE A 424 -6.53 28.67 4.49
C ILE A 424 -5.80 29.04 3.20
N MET A 425 -6.30 30.07 2.53
CA MET A 425 -5.76 30.58 1.28
C MET A 425 -4.89 31.79 1.58
N VAL A 426 -3.59 31.70 1.31
CA VAL A 426 -2.67 32.84 1.41
C VAL A 426 -2.46 33.38 0.01
N VAL A 427 -2.82 34.63 -0.23
CA VAL A 427 -2.63 35.29 -1.53
C VAL A 427 -1.46 36.26 -1.42
N GLY A 428 -0.49 36.15 -2.33
CA GLY A 428 0.67 37.04 -2.40
C GLY A 428 1.92 36.33 -2.94
N LYS A 429 2.94 37.12 -3.26
CA LYS A 429 4.20 36.56 -3.79
C LYS A 429 4.91 35.72 -2.73
N ALA A 430 5.41 34.55 -3.10
CA ALA A 430 6.15 33.67 -2.19
C ALA A 430 7.39 34.34 -1.58
N THR A 431 7.96 35.32 -2.28
CA THR A 431 9.12 36.10 -1.82
C THR A 431 8.76 37.29 -0.90
N ASP A 432 7.47 37.55 -0.68
CA ASP A 432 7.01 38.67 0.17
C ASP A 432 7.18 38.32 1.66
N GLU A 433 7.83 39.20 2.42
CA GLU A 433 8.08 38.99 3.86
C GLU A 433 6.79 38.82 4.67
N LYS A 434 5.71 39.51 4.29
CA LYS A 434 4.41 39.43 4.96
C LYS A 434 3.74 38.08 4.68
N VAL A 435 3.86 37.56 3.45
CA VAL A 435 3.41 36.19 3.11
C VAL A 435 4.18 35.16 3.93
N GLY A 436 5.51 35.30 4.02
CA GLY A 436 6.35 34.44 4.87
C GLY A 436 5.92 34.46 6.34
N ALA A 437 5.60 35.65 6.87
CA ALA A 437 5.09 35.80 8.24
C ALA A 437 3.73 35.11 8.44
N PHE A 438 2.80 35.23 7.49
CA PHE A 438 1.51 34.53 7.55
C PHE A 438 1.67 33.02 7.53
N LEU A 439 2.48 32.48 6.61
CA LEU A 439 2.73 31.04 6.51
C LEU A 439 3.32 30.48 7.81
N LYS A 440 4.30 31.18 8.38
CA LYS A 440 4.93 30.79 9.65
C LYS A 440 3.94 30.80 10.80
N GLU A 441 3.07 31.80 10.88
CA GLU A 441 2.03 31.86 11.91
C GLU A 441 1.02 30.72 11.74
N ILE A 442 0.51 30.47 10.53
CA ILE A 442 -0.44 29.38 10.23
C ILE A 442 0.17 28.00 10.56
N GLN A 443 1.47 27.82 10.33
CA GLN A 443 2.17 26.58 10.66
C GLN A 443 2.36 26.38 12.16
N SER A 444 2.35 27.45 12.96
CA SER A 444 2.47 27.34 14.43
C SER A 444 1.22 26.81 15.13
N TYR A 445 0.08 26.72 14.42
CA TYR A 445 -1.16 26.14 14.94
C TYR A 445 -1.44 24.77 14.33
N ASN A 446 -1.78 23.84 15.21
CA ASN A 446 -2.27 22.51 14.87
C ASN A 446 -3.76 22.58 14.51
N ILE A 447 -4.04 23.06 13.30
CA ILE A 447 -5.41 23.13 12.75
C ILE A 447 -5.74 21.83 12.04
N TRP A 448 -6.82 21.25 12.49
CA TRP A 448 -7.40 20.02 11.97
C TRP A 448 -7.82 20.14 10.49
N ASN A 449 -7.59 19.10 9.68
CA ASN A 449 -7.89 19.05 8.23
C ASN A 449 -7.57 20.33 7.46
N LYS A 450 -6.50 21.01 7.89
CA LYS A 450 -6.05 22.23 7.26
C LYS A 450 -5.71 21.95 5.80
N LEU A 451 -6.31 22.72 4.90
CA LEU A 451 -5.91 22.83 3.51
C LEU A 451 -5.25 24.19 3.33
N LEU A 452 -3.91 24.21 3.32
CA LEU A 452 -3.15 25.43 3.11
C LEU A 452 -2.76 25.55 1.63
N LEU A 453 -3.17 26.63 0.99
CA LEU A 453 -2.80 26.94 -0.39
C LEU A 453 -2.18 28.33 -0.46
N LEU A 454 -1.04 28.44 -1.15
CA LEU A 454 -0.44 29.72 -1.50
C LEU A 454 -0.83 30.05 -2.96
N LEU A 455 -1.59 31.11 -3.14
CA LEU A 455 -1.97 31.68 -4.44
C LEU A 455 -1.00 32.82 -4.76
N ASP A 456 0.11 32.47 -5.43
CA ASP A 456 1.12 33.44 -5.84
C ASP A 456 0.78 34.04 -7.21
N PRO A 457 0.46 35.34 -7.33
CA PRO A 457 0.08 35.95 -8.60
C PRO A 457 1.24 36.04 -9.62
N SER A 458 2.48 35.73 -9.22
CA SER A 458 3.65 35.72 -10.11
C SER A 458 3.88 34.40 -10.84
N VAL A 459 3.12 33.34 -10.51
CA VAL A 459 3.18 32.04 -11.19
C VAL A 459 1.89 31.75 -11.95
N ASP A 460 1.93 30.74 -12.81
CA ASP A 460 0.72 30.29 -13.49
C ASP A 460 -0.22 29.58 -12.51
N ASN A 461 -1.42 30.14 -12.34
CA ASN A 461 -2.49 29.59 -11.52
C ASN A 461 -3.67 29.06 -12.35
N SER A 462 -3.54 29.02 -13.69
CA SER A 462 -4.60 28.67 -14.64
C SER A 462 -5.38 27.42 -14.23
N TYR A 463 -4.66 26.32 -13.93
CA TYR A 463 -5.25 25.04 -13.52
C TYR A 463 -6.27 25.17 -12.37
N ILE A 464 -5.93 25.95 -11.34
CA ILE A 464 -6.74 26.12 -10.13
C ILE A 464 -7.85 27.15 -10.37
N THR A 465 -7.54 28.26 -11.05
CA THR A 465 -8.50 29.35 -11.30
C THR A 465 -9.58 29.03 -12.33
N GLU A 466 -9.29 28.19 -13.32
CA GLU A 466 -10.28 27.73 -14.31
C GLU A 466 -11.33 26.81 -13.68
N ARG A 467 -10.94 26.10 -12.61
CA ARG A 467 -11.80 25.15 -11.88
C ARG A 467 -12.55 25.79 -10.72
N SER A 468 -12.12 26.96 -10.24
CA SER A 468 -12.75 27.66 -9.11
C SER A 468 -12.75 29.17 -9.33
N PRO A 469 -13.93 29.77 -9.61
CA PRO A 469 -14.08 31.22 -9.71
C PRO A 469 -13.67 31.95 -8.43
N THR A 470 -13.83 31.32 -7.27
CA THR A 470 -13.43 31.86 -5.97
C THR A 470 -11.93 32.15 -5.91
N TYR A 471 -11.11 31.21 -6.39
CA TYR A 471 -9.65 31.42 -6.43
C TYR A 471 -9.24 32.48 -7.44
N ALA A 472 -9.94 32.55 -8.58
CA ALA A 472 -9.74 33.62 -9.56
C ALA A 472 -10.06 35.02 -8.99
N GLU A 473 -11.07 35.12 -8.12
CA GLU A 473 -11.41 36.37 -7.42
C GLU A 473 -10.38 36.72 -6.34
N MET A 474 -9.96 35.73 -5.54
CA MET A 474 -8.94 35.93 -4.49
C MET A 474 -7.62 36.47 -5.04
N LEU A 475 -7.19 36.01 -6.22
CA LEU A 475 -5.97 36.50 -6.88
C LEU A 475 -6.01 37.97 -7.29
N LYS A 476 -7.18 38.62 -7.27
CA LYS A 476 -7.32 40.06 -7.52
C LYS A 476 -6.96 40.92 -6.30
N SER A 477 -6.64 40.32 -5.16
CA SER A 477 -6.16 41.04 -3.99
C SER A 477 -4.90 41.86 -4.31
N ASN A 478 -4.93 43.15 -3.97
CA ASN A 478 -3.85 44.09 -4.27
C ASN A 478 -2.69 44.04 -3.24
N GLU A 479 -2.88 43.36 -2.11
CA GLU A 479 -1.87 43.19 -1.06
C GLU A 479 -1.90 41.76 -0.49
N PRO A 480 -0.82 41.31 0.19
CA PRO A 480 -0.82 40.02 0.84
C PRO A 480 -2.00 39.84 1.79
N THR A 481 -2.82 38.83 1.53
CA THR A 481 -4.12 38.60 2.17
C THR A 481 -4.28 37.14 2.53
N VAL A 482 -4.89 36.84 3.67
CA VAL A 482 -5.29 35.49 4.05
C VAL A 482 -6.81 35.37 4.06
N PHE A 483 -7.34 34.32 3.47
CA PHE A 483 -8.74 33.93 3.56
C PHE A 483 -8.82 32.61 4.32
N ILE A 484 -9.73 32.57 5.31
CA ILE A 484 -10.07 31.34 6.03
C ILE A 484 -11.47 30.95 5.60
N CYS A 485 -11.59 29.76 5.02
CA CYS A 485 -12.84 29.22 4.49
C CYS A 485 -13.20 27.90 5.17
N SER A 486 -14.50 27.64 5.27
CA SER A 486 -15.05 26.39 5.77
C SER A 486 -16.31 26.08 4.98
N ASN A 487 -16.36 24.87 4.40
CA ASN A 487 -17.48 24.42 3.56
C ASN A 487 -17.81 25.44 2.45
N PHE A 488 -16.81 25.90 1.71
CA PHE A 488 -16.92 26.87 0.60
C PHE A 488 -17.43 28.26 0.99
N ALA A 489 -17.57 28.56 2.29
CA ALA A 489 -17.83 29.91 2.78
C ALA A 489 -16.56 30.50 3.38
N CYS A 490 -16.10 31.62 2.82
CA CYS A 490 -14.92 32.33 3.30
C CYS A 490 -15.28 33.47 4.25
N GLY A 491 -14.48 33.64 5.30
CA GLY A 491 -14.51 34.81 6.17
C GLY A 491 -14.00 36.08 5.47
N ALA A 492 -13.97 37.18 6.23
CA ALA A 492 -13.41 38.43 5.74
C ALA A 492 -11.91 38.29 5.41
N PRO A 493 -11.39 39.02 4.39
CA PRO A 493 -9.97 39.02 4.08
C PRO A 493 -9.16 39.55 5.27
N LEU A 494 -8.13 38.81 5.66
CA LEU A 494 -7.22 39.16 6.74
C LEU A 494 -5.94 39.73 6.15
N THR A 495 -5.65 41.00 6.43
CA THR A 495 -4.44 41.68 5.95
C THR A 495 -3.46 41.99 7.07
N SER A 496 -3.78 41.70 8.34
CA SER A 496 -2.87 41.87 9.47
C SER A 496 -2.57 40.55 10.19
N LEU A 497 -1.36 40.46 10.77
CA LEU A 497 -0.92 39.27 11.51
C LEU A 497 -1.70 39.09 12.82
N ASP A 498 -2.12 40.18 13.45
CA ASP A 498 -2.85 40.13 14.72
C ASP A 498 -4.28 39.61 14.53
N GLU A 499 -4.96 40.00 13.45
CA GLU A 499 -6.27 39.44 13.09
C GLU A 499 -6.16 37.95 12.77
N LEU A 500 -5.12 37.56 12.00
CA LEU A 500 -4.85 36.15 11.69
C LEU A 500 -4.63 35.34 12.97
N LYS A 501 -3.80 35.81 13.90
CA LYS A 501 -3.57 35.19 15.20
C LYS A 501 -4.86 34.95 15.99
N SER A 502 -5.76 35.93 15.99
CA SER A 502 -7.03 35.82 16.69
C SER A 502 -7.89 34.70 16.10
N GLN A 503 -8.00 34.64 14.77
CA GLN A 503 -8.79 33.62 14.09
C GLN A 503 -8.19 32.22 14.23
N LEU A 504 -6.87 32.08 14.12
CA LEU A 504 -6.20 30.76 14.24
C LEU A 504 -6.33 30.17 15.66
N LYS A 505 -6.35 31.00 16.71
CA LYS A 505 -6.58 30.55 18.09
C LYS A 505 -7.95 29.91 18.28
N GLU A 506 -8.99 30.47 17.66
CA GLU A 506 -10.35 29.93 17.71
C GLU A 506 -10.45 28.61 16.94
N LEU A 507 -9.73 28.48 15.82
CA LEU A 507 -9.69 27.24 15.03
C LEU A 507 -8.88 26.11 15.69
N ALA A 508 -7.90 26.46 16.52
CA ALA A 508 -7.02 25.50 17.19
C ALA A 508 -7.56 25.03 18.57
N SER A 509 -8.61 25.67 19.09
CA SER A 509 -9.30 25.27 20.33
C SER A 509 -10.37 24.21 20.10
#